data_AF-A0A2X3CIZ9-F1
#
_entry.id   AF-A0A2X3CIZ9-F1
#
_cell.length_a   1.000
_cell.length_b   1.000
_cell.length_c   1.000
_cell.angle_alpha   90.00
_cell.angle_beta   90.00
_cell.angle_gamma   90.00
#
_symmetry.space_group_name_H-M   'P 1'
#
loop_
_entity.id
_entity.type
_entity.pdbx_description
1 polymer ?
#
loop_
_entity_poly.entity_id
_entity_poly.type
_entity_poly.pdbx_seq_one_letter_code
_entity_poly.pdbx_strand_id
1 'polypeptide(L)'
;MLCDEKYFQGSFDFLPIVSQVAPQPILCKDFTIDPYQIYLARYYQADACLLMLSVLDDEQYRQLSAVAHSLNMGVLTEVSNEEELERAIALKAKVVGINNRDLRDMSIDLNRTVSWRRVSARMSR
;
A
#
# COMPACT_ATOMS: atom_id res chain seq x y z
N MET A 1 -6.13 7.55 4.77
CA MET A 1 -6.20 7.82 6.21
C MET A 1 -5.16 6.98 6.92
N LEU A 2 -4.39 7.59 7.84
CA LEU A 2 -3.48 6.84 8.71
C LEU A 2 -4.32 6.13 9.77
N CYS A 3 -4.17 4.81 9.88
CA CYS A 3 -4.95 4.00 10.83
C CYS A 3 -4.08 3.38 11.93
N ASP A 4 -2.76 3.46 11.81
CA ASP A 4 -1.81 3.06 12.85
C ASP A 4 -1.82 4.06 14.02
N GLU A 5 -2.22 3.60 15.20
CA GLU A 5 -2.28 4.40 16.42
C GLU A 5 -0.88 4.70 16.99
N LYS A 6 0.02 3.71 16.94
CA LYS A 6 1.26 3.71 17.74
C LYS A 6 2.32 4.68 17.21
N TYR A 7 2.51 4.74 15.91
CA TYR A 7 3.54 5.55 15.25
C TYR A 7 2.96 6.79 14.61
N PHE A 8 1.68 6.77 14.23
CA PHE A 8 1.04 7.84 13.47
C PHE A 8 -0.14 8.52 14.17
N GLN A 9 -0.52 8.08 15.38
CA GLN A 9 -1.70 8.58 16.10
C GLN A 9 -2.98 8.54 15.22
N GLY A 10 -3.02 7.58 14.29
CA GLY A 10 -4.17 7.31 13.44
C GLY A 10 -5.26 6.53 14.18
N SER A 11 -6.41 6.35 13.55
CA SER A 11 -7.46 5.48 14.07
C SER A 11 -8.35 5.01 12.93
N PHE A 12 -8.80 3.75 13.01
CA PHE A 12 -9.80 3.20 12.09
C PHE A 12 -11.13 3.96 12.16
N ASP A 13 -11.46 4.57 13.31
CA ASP A 13 -12.69 5.35 13.49
C ASP A 13 -12.74 6.61 12.61
N PHE A 14 -11.59 7.06 12.08
CA PHE A 14 -11.55 8.17 11.14
C PHE A 14 -11.98 7.78 9.72
N LEU A 15 -11.94 6.49 9.35
CA LEU A 15 -12.31 6.05 8.01
C LEU A 15 -13.79 6.31 7.69
N PRO A 16 -14.78 5.94 8.54
CA PRO A 16 -16.19 6.24 8.26
C PRO A 16 -16.49 7.74 8.25
N ILE A 17 -15.83 8.52 9.13
CA ILE A 17 -16.00 9.97 9.19
C ILE A 17 -15.60 10.61 7.86
N VAL A 18 -14.45 10.22 7.32
CA VAL A 18 -13.98 10.73 6.03
C VAL A 18 -14.83 10.19 4.88
N SER A 19 -15.29 8.93 4.95
CA SER A 19 -16.17 8.32 3.94
C SER A 19 -17.48 9.08 3.76
N GLN A 20 -18.02 9.62 4.85
CA GLN A 20 -19.26 10.38 4.80
C GLN A 20 -19.13 11.76 4.16
N VAL A 21 -17.92 12.34 4.12
CA VAL A 21 -17.70 13.72 3.64
C VAL A 21 -16.92 13.78 2.33
N ALA A 22 -16.13 12.76 2.02
CA ALA A 22 -15.28 12.70 0.83
C ALA A 22 -15.85 11.68 -0.18
N PRO A 23 -16.18 12.10 -1.41
CA PRO A 23 -16.69 11.18 -2.44
C PRO A 23 -15.62 10.28 -3.07
N GLN A 24 -14.34 10.52 -2.77
CA GLN A 24 -13.22 9.74 -3.32
C GLN A 24 -13.02 8.42 -2.57
N PRO A 25 -12.49 7.38 -3.24
CA PRO A 25 -12.12 6.13 -2.58
C PRO A 25 -11.11 6.34 -1.43
N ILE A 26 -11.33 5.67 -0.32
CA ILE A 26 -10.52 5.84 0.88
C ILE A 26 -9.48 4.73 1.00
N LEU A 27 -8.21 5.12 0.98
CA LEU A 27 -7.09 4.26 1.32
C LEU A 27 -6.92 4.15 2.84
N CYS A 28 -7.02 2.93 3.37
CA CYS A 28 -6.52 2.56 4.68
C CYS A 28 -4.99 2.45 4.62
N LYS A 29 -4.30 3.44 5.17
CA LYS A 29 -2.84 3.48 5.25
C LYS A 29 -2.41 2.99 6.64
N ASP A 30 -2.03 1.71 6.68
CA ASP A 30 -1.58 0.99 7.87
C ASP A 30 -0.52 -0.05 7.47
N PHE A 31 0.23 -0.58 8.43
CA PHE A 31 1.16 -1.69 8.24
C PHE A 31 0.39 -3.02 8.24
N THR A 32 -0.19 -3.37 7.09
CA THR A 32 -0.98 -4.60 6.93
C THR A 32 -0.06 -5.83 6.90
N ILE A 33 -0.17 -6.70 7.89
CA ILE A 33 0.58 -7.98 8.00
C ILE A 33 -0.33 -9.19 8.20
N ASP A 34 -1.61 -8.97 8.52
CA ASP A 34 -2.60 -10.03 8.75
C ASP A 34 -3.90 -9.77 7.97
N PRO A 35 -4.56 -10.80 7.40
CA PRO A 35 -5.85 -10.67 6.72
C PRO A 35 -6.93 -9.96 7.57
N TYR A 36 -6.90 -10.14 8.89
CA TYR A 36 -7.79 -9.47 9.84
C TYR A 36 -7.79 -7.95 9.65
N GLN A 37 -6.63 -7.32 9.43
CA GLN A 37 -6.53 -5.87 9.23
C GLN A 37 -7.27 -5.42 7.96
N ILE A 38 -7.32 -6.26 6.92
CA ILE A 38 -8.04 -5.96 5.68
C ILE A 38 -9.55 -6.03 5.91
N TYR A 39 -10.03 -7.07 6.62
CA TYR A 39 -11.44 -7.16 7.01
C TYR A 39 -11.85 -5.98 7.88
N LEU A 40 -10.99 -5.59 8.84
CA LEU A 40 -11.21 -4.44 9.70
C LEU A 40 -11.29 -3.15 8.88
N ALA A 41 -10.32 -2.90 7.99
CA ALA A 41 -10.33 -1.75 7.10
C ALA A 41 -11.62 -1.70 6.28
N ARG A 42 -12.08 -2.83 5.73
CA ARG A 42 -13.32 -2.88 4.96
C ARG A 42 -14.56 -2.61 5.81
N TYR A 43 -14.61 -3.19 7.01
CA TYR A 43 -15.67 -2.92 7.98
C TYR A 43 -15.81 -1.41 8.25
N TYR A 44 -14.66 -0.73 8.40
CA TYR A 44 -14.55 0.71 8.56
C TYR A 44 -14.67 1.54 7.25
N GLN A 45 -15.21 0.96 6.17
CA GLN A 45 -15.50 1.64 4.90
C GLN A 45 -14.26 2.05 4.08
N ALA A 46 -13.11 1.39 4.26
CA ALA A 46 -11.98 1.58 3.34
C ALA A 46 -12.28 0.94 1.98
N ASP A 47 -11.86 1.61 0.90
CA ASP A 47 -11.96 1.14 -0.48
C ASP A 47 -10.64 0.58 -1.00
N ALA A 48 -9.53 0.86 -0.32
CA ALA A 48 -8.23 0.31 -0.64
C ALA A 48 -7.38 0.12 0.62
N CYS A 49 -6.37 -0.76 0.55
CA CYS A 49 -5.38 -0.95 1.60
C CYS A 49 -3.94 -0.83 1.05
N LEU A 50 -3.01 -0.53 1.96
CA LEU A 50 -1.58 -0.51 1.71
C LEU A 50 -0.97 -1.89 1.97
N LEU A 51 -0.21 -2.43 1.02
CA LEU A 51 0.65 -3.59 1.19
C LEU A 51 2.09 -3.20 0.87
N MET A 52 3.03 -3.42 1.80
CA MET A 52 4.41 -2.97 1.69
C MET A 52 5.35 -4.14 1.43
N LEU A 53 6.09 -4.14 0.33
CA LEU A 53 7.04 -5.22 0.01
C LEU A 53 8.29 -5.21 0.88
N SER A 54 8.56 -4.10 1.58
CA SER A 54 9.60 -4.02 2.62
C SER A 54 9.22 -4.75 3.91
N VAL A 55 7.95 -5.13 4.07
CA VAL A 55 7.42 -5.82 5.26
C VAL A 55 6.98 -7.24 4.93
N LEU A 56 6.41 -7.45 3.74
CA LEU A 56 5.80 -8.71 3.33
C LEU A 56 6.72 -9.50 2.40
N ASP A 57 6.75 -10.81 2.60
CA ASP A 57 7.23 -11.72 1.56
C ASP A 57 6.19 -11.89 0.43
N ASP A 58 6.59 -12.59 -0.64
CA ASP A 58 5.76 -12.76 -1.83
C ASP A 58 4.50 -13.60 -1.58
N GLU A 59 4.56 -14.56 -0.67
CA GLU A 59 3.41 -15.42 -0.34
C GLU A 59 2.40 -14.65 0.50
N GLN A 60 2.86 -13.94 1.53
CA GLN A 60 2.04 -13.05 2.33
C GLN A 60 1.37 -11.98 1.46
N TYR A 61 2.12 -11.35 0.55
CA TYR A 61 1.55 -10.37 -0.37
C TYR A 61 0.42 -10.98 -1.24
N ARG A 62 0.63 -12.18 -1.80
CA ARG A 62 -0.39 -12.86 -2.61
C ARG A 62 -1.65 -13.15 -1.80
N GLN A 63 -1.50 -13.65 -0.59
CA GLN A 63 -2.62 -13.96 0.30
C GLN A 63 -3.40 -12.69 0.66
N LEU A 64 -2.72 -11.65 1.12
CA LEU A 64 -3.33 -10.38 1.52
C LEU A 64 -3.98 -9.66 0.33
N SER A 65 -3.32 -9.63 -0.83
CA SER A 65 -3.87 -9.05 -2.06
C SER A 65 -5.13 -9.80 -2.51
N ALA A 66 -5.15 -11.14 -2.42
CA ALA A 66 -6.33 -11.93 -2.75
C ALA A 66 -7.51 -11.61 -1.83
N VAL A 67 -7.28 -11.47 -0.52
CA VAL A 67 -8.29 -11.06 0.45
C VAL A 67 -8.85 -9.69 0.11
N ALA A 68 -8.00 -8.68 -0.12
CA ALA A 68 -8.43 -7.34 -0.50
C ALA A 68 -9.29 -7.36 -1.77
N HIS A 69 -8.85 -8.06 -2.82
CA HIS A 69 -9.62 -8.18 -4.05
C HIS A 69 -10.96 -8.92 -3.86
N SER A 70 -11.02 -9.94 -3.00
CA SER A 70 -12.29 -10.63 -2.67
C SER A 70 -13.33 -9.71 -2.02
N LEU A 71 -12.87 -8.64 -1.37
CA LEU A 71 -13.70 -7.61 -0.74
C LEU A 71 -13.97 -6.40 -1.66
N ASN A 72 -13.60 -6.51 -2.94
CA ASN A 72 -13.63 -5.43 -3.93
C ASN A 72 -12.80 -4.20 -3.52
N MET A 73 -11.74 -4.39 -2.74
CA MET A 73 -10.81 -3.33 -2.37
C MET A 73 -9.66 -3.21 -3.37
N GLY A 74 -9.20 -1.98 -3.59
CA GLY A 74 -7.94 -1.71 -4.26
C GLY A 74 -6.73 -2.04 -3.39
N VAL A 75 -5.59 -2.33 -4.02
CA VAL A 75 -4.31 -2.51 -3.33
C VAL A 75 -3.31 -1.49 -3.84
N LEU A 76 -2.78 -0.67 -2.93
CA LEU A 76 -1.59 0.14 -3.18
C LEU A 76 -0.37 -0.67 -2.73
N THR A 77 0.46 -1.08 -3.68
CA THR A 77 1.69 -1.83 -3.41
C THR A 77 2.84 -0.88 -3.23
N GLU A 78 3.40 -0.78 -2.03
CA GLU A 78 4.50 0.12 -1.74
C GLU A 78 5.86 -0.56 -1.89
N VAL A 79 6.77 0.14 -2.57
CA VAL A 79 8.16 -0.26 -2.79
C VAL A 79 9.11 0.87 -2.42
N SER A 80 10.29 0.52 -1.93
CA SER A 80 11.29 1.43 -1.35
C SER A 80 12.69 1.26 -1.96
N ASN A 81 12.93 0.16 -2.68
CA ASN A 81 14.15 -0.13 -3.44
C ASN A 81 13.84 -0.85 -4.77
N GLU A 82 14.87 -1.07 -5.59
CA GLU A 82 14.75 -1.67 -6.93
C GLU A 82 14.35 -3.15 -6.88
N GLU A 83 14.85 -3.92 -5.91
CA GLU A 83 14.47 -5.32 -5.70
C GLU A 83 12.97 -5.46 -5.41
N GLU A 84 12.43 -4.59 -4.55
CA GLU A 84 10.99 -4.54 -4.27
C GLU A 84 10.18 -4.15 -5.50
N LEU A 85 10.69 -3.27 -6.36
CA LEU A 85 10.03 -2.93 -7.62
C LEU A 85 9.96 -4.14 -8.57
N GLU A 86 11.05 -4.88 -8.71
CA GLU A 86 11.09 -6.12 -9.51
C GLU A 86 10.10 -7.15 -8.96
N ARG A 87 10.05 -7.33 -7.64
CA ARG A 87 9.04 -8.17 -6.96
C ARG A 87 7.63 -7.70 -7.26
N ALA A 88 7.33 -6.40 -7.18
CA ALA A 88 6.00 -5.86 -7.49
C ALA A 88 5.57 -6.16 -8.94
N ILE A 89 6.51 -6.09 -9.89
CA ILE A 89 6.27 -6.45 -11.30
C ILE A 89 5.98 -7.95 -11.42
N ALA A 90 6.80 -8.81 -10.81
CA ALA A 90 6.61 -10.26 -10.81
C ALA A 90 5.28 -10.69 -10.15
N LEU A 91 4.85 -9.96 -9.11
CA LEU A 91 3.58 -10.14 -8.42
C LEU A 91 2.39 -9.55 -9.19
N LYS A 92 2.62 -8.87 -10.31
CA LYS A 92 1.61 -8.23 -11.17
C LYS A 92 0.78 -7.18 -10.43
N ALA A 93 1.41 -6.42 -9.54
CA ALA A 93 0.78 -5.31 -8.84
C ALA A 93 0.24 -4.27 -9.84
N LYS A 94 -1.06 -3.95 -9.77
CA LYS A 94 -1.69 -2.98 -10.69
C LYS A 94 -1.34 -1.54 -10.36
N VAL A 95 -1.19 -1.24 -9.07
CA VAL A 95 -0.86 0.10 -8.57
C VAL A 95 0.35 -0.02 -7.65
N VAL A 96 1.46 0.58 -8.07
CA VAL A 96 2.72 0.60 -7.33
C VAL A 96 3.00 2.02 -6.87
N GLY A 97 3.14 2.21 -5.56
CA GLY A 97 3.59 3.45 -4.92
C GLY A 97 5.07 3.36 -4.60
N ILE A 98 5.85 4.31 -5.12
CA ILE A 98 7.27 4.43 -4.79
C ILE A 98 7.40 5.30 -3.54
N ASN A 99 7.84 4.72 -2.43
CA ASN A 99 8.13 5.47 -1.22
C ASN A 99 9.52 6.11 -1.33
N ASN A 100 9.55 7.41 -1.62
CA ASN A 100 10.80 8.18 -1.72
C ASN A 100 11.41 8.53 -0.35
N ARG A 101 10.74 8.16 0.74
CA ARG A 101 11.24 8.32 2.10
C ARG A 101 11.77 6.99 2.60
N ASP A 102 13.04 6.94 2.94
CA ASP A 102 13.59 5.78 3.62
C ASP A 102 13.10 5.78 5.07
N LEU A 103 12.34 4.77 5.47
CA LEU A 103 11.78 4.69 6.82
C LEU A 103 12.85 4.38 7.89
N ARG A 104 14.07 3.99 7.48
CA ARG A 104 15.17 3.68 8.40
C ARG A 104 15.93 4.91 8.87
N ASP A 105 16.05 5.93 8.01
CA ASP A 105 16.79 7.17 8.32
C ASP A 105 15.99 8.47 8.07
N MET A 106 14.75 8.36 7.61
CA MET A 106 13.82 9.45 7.28
C MET A 106 14.29 10.38 6.15
N SER A 107 15.35 10.03 5.42
CA SER A 107 15.84 10.78 4.26
C SER A 107 14.82 10.75 3.11
N ILE A 108 14.83 11.80 2.28
CA ILE A 108 13.94 11.94 1.11
C ILE A 108 14.80 12.07 -0.14
N ASP A 109 14.63 11.17 -1.10
CA ASP A 109 15.26 11.27 -2.42
C ASP A 109 14.23 11.18 -3.54
N LEU A 110 13.94 12.34 -4.15
CA LEU A 110 12.98 12.46 -5.26
C LEU A 110 13.50 11.83 -6.57
N ASN A 111 14.80 11.55 -6.70
CA ASN A 111 15.35 10.93 -7.90
C ASN A 111 14.94 9.46 -8.05
N ARG A 112 14.57 8.77 -6.95
CA ARG A 112 14.11 7.36 -6.98
C ARG A 112 12.91 7.18 -7.92
N THR A 113 11.89 8.03 -7.80
CA THR A 113 10.71 7.98 -8.67
C THR A 113 11.03 8.26 -10.15
N VAL A 114 11.93 9.21 -10.43
CA VAL A 114 12.29 9.58 -11.82
C VAL A 114 13.10 8.48 -12.50
N SER A 115 13.99 7.83 -11.75
CA SER A 115 14.78 6.68 -12.20
C SER A 115 13.88 5.50 -12.58
N TRP A 116 12.99 5.09 -11.68
CA TRP A 116 12.25 3.82 -11.81
C TRP A 116 11.07 3.87 -12.77
N ARG A 117 10.48 5.06 -12.98
CA ARG A 117 9.52 5.26 -14.08
C ARG A 117 10.10 4.85 -15.44
N ARG A 118 11.40 5.04 -15.66
CA ARG A 118 12.06 4.65 -16.92
C ARG A 118 12.25 3.13 -17.03
N VAL A 119 12.45 2.42 -15.91
CA VAL A 119 12.61 0.97 -15.86
C VAL A 119 11.28 0.27 -16.13
N SER A 120 10.21 0.68 -15.44
CA SER A 120 8.85 0.14 -15.64
C SER A 120 8.35 0.33 -17.09
N ALA A 121 8.65 1.48 -17.71
CA ALA A 121 8.30 1.73 -19.11
C ALA A 121 9.13 0.91 -20.13
N ARG A 122 10.31 0.42 -19.74
CA ARG A 122 11.17 -0.42 -20.58
C ARG A 122 10.79 -1.89 -20.55
N MET A 123 10.25 -2.37 -19.43
CA MET A 123 9.80 -3.76 -19.24
C MET A 123 8.38 -4.04 -19.75
N SER A 124 7.59 -3.00 -20.04
CA SER A 124 6.27 -3.12 -20.71
C SER A 124 6.35 -3.11 -22.24
N ARG A 125 7.52 -3.35 -22.83
CA ARG A 125 7.72 -3.52 -24.29
C ARG A 125 8.11 -4.95 -24.62
#